data_AF-A0A5D2SYD1-F1
#
_entry.id   AF-A0A5D2SYD1-F1
#
_cell.length_a   1.000
_cell.length_b   1.000
_cell.length_c   1.000
_cell.angle_alpha   90.00
_cell.angle_beta   90.00
_cell.angle_gamma   90.00
#
_symmetry.space_group_name_H-M   'P 1'
#
loop_
_entity.id
_entity.type
_entity.pdbx_description
1 polymer ?
#
loop_
_entity_poly.entity_id
_entity_poly.type
_entity_poly.pdbx_seq_one_letter_code
_entity_poly.pdbx_strand_id
1 'polypeptide(L)'
;CYDNRYSKQNHTKRKRGYEITITDALDGHQVVDIIPPEPELLVLEGGSIKLNQPLTINPNMGGFGQGDTEIVLQDPLHVEGLLFFLASIVFAQIFLVLKMKQFEKVQVSKMNF
;
A
#
# COMPACT_ATOMS: atom_id res chain seq x y z
N CYS A 1 3.69 -21.82 -32.31
CA CYS A 1 4.05 -20.84 -33.37
C CYS A 1 4.82 -19.70 -32.74
N TYR A 2 6.12 -19.88 -32.46
CA TYR A 2 7.00 -18.78 -32.11
C TYR A 2 7.51 -18.19 -33.41
N ASP A 3 7.10 -16.95 -33.68
CA ASP A 3 7.54 -16.21 -34.84
C ASP A 3 8.97 -15.70 -34.57
N ASN A 4 9.96 -16.47 -35.01
CA ASN A 4 11.38 -16.12 -34.92
C ASN A 4 11.75 -15.13 -36.04
N ARG A 5 11.00 -14.03 -36.17
CA ARG A 5 11.37 -12.92 -37.05
C ARG A 5 12.49 -12.14 -36.41
N TYR A 6 13.69 -12.29 -36.99
CA TYR A 6 14.88 -11.54 -36.60
C TYR A 6 14.96 -10.29 -37.46
N SER A 7 14.73 -9.13 -36.85
CA SER A 7 14.93 -7.85 -37.53
C SER A 7 16.27 -7.24 -37.14
N LYS A 8 16.93 -6.57 -38.08
CA LYS A 8 18.16 -5.82 -37.79
C LYS A 8 17.81 -4.41 -37.35
N GLN A 9 18.56 -3.91 -36.39
CA GLN A 9 18.33 -2.60 -35.81
C GLN A 9 19.54 -1.68 -36.01
N ASN A 10 19.29 -0.46 -36.47
CA ASN A 10 20.26 0.64 -36.48
C ASN A 10 19.78 1.74 -35.54
N HIS A 11 20.69 2.39 -34.81
CA HIS A 11 20.36 3.49 -33.91
C HIS A 11 20.96 4.79 -34.42
N THR A 12 20.24 5.89 -34.25
CA THR A 12 20.80 7.23 -34.42
C THR A 12 20.49 8.06 -33.18
N LYS A 13 21.54 8.53 -32.49
CA LYS A 13 21.41 9.37 -31.31
C LYS A 13 21.01 10.79 -31.72
N ARG A 14 19.82 11.24 -31.32
CA ARG A 14 19.34 12.62 -31.51
C ARG A 14 19.51 13.42 -30.20
N LYS A 15 19.45 14.75 -30.29
CA LYS A 15 19.57 15.67 -29.13
C LYS A 15 18.53 15.43 -28.02
N ARG A 16 17.43 14.70 -28.30
CA ARG A 16 16.35 14.41 -27.34
C ARG A 16 15.80 12.97 -27.45
N GLY A 17 16.61 11.97 -27.78
CA GLY A 17 16.16 10.58 -27.80
C GLY A 17 16.90 9.69 -28.78
N TYR A 18 16.37 8.48 -28.98
CA TYR A 18 16.91 7.48 -29.90
C TYR A 18 15.92 7.23 -31.03
N GLU A 19 16.43 7.33 -32.26
CA GLU A 19 15.71 6.90 -33.46
C GLU A 19 16.18 5.49 -33.80
N ILE A 20 15.25 4.56 -33.79
CA ILE A 20 15.50 3.14 -34.00
C ILE A 20 14.87 2.75 -35.33
N THR A 21 15.70 2.30 -36.28
CA THR A 21 15.21 1.74 -37.53
C THR A 21 15.31 0.23 -37.45
N ILE A 22 14.16 -0.44 -37.52
CA ILE A 22 14.02 -1.89 -37.55
C ILE A 22 13.74 -2.31 -38.99
N THR A 23 14.64 -3.12 -39.56
CA THR A 23 14.45 -3.69 -40.90
C THR A 23 14.10 -5.16 -40.78
N ASP A 24 12.92 -5.54 -41.29
CA ASP A 24 12.54 -6.95 -41.41
C ASP A 24 13.45 -7.65 -42.42
N ALA A 25 14.02 -8.79 -42.03
CA ALA A 25 14.98 -9.54 -42.84
C ALA A 25 14.34 -10.24 -44.05
N LEU A 26 13.00 -10.40 -44.07
CA LEU A 26 12.27 -11.11 -45.14
C LEU A 26 11.73 -10.16 -46.22
N ASP A 27 11.08 -9.07 -45.83
CA ASP A 27 10.37 -8.18 -46.76
C ASP A 27 11.07 -6.82 -46.97
N GLY A 28 12.18 -6.56 -46.26
CA GLY A 28 12.90 -5.28 -46.32
C GLY A 28 12.09 -4.07 -45.81
N HIS A 29 10.92 -4.33 -45.22
CA HIS A 29 10.06 -3.31 -44.64
C HIS A 29 10.77 -2.67 -43.44
N GLN A 30 10.85 -1.34 -43.45
CA GLN A 30 11.48 -0.55 -42.40
C GLN A 30 10.41 0.05 -41.49
N VAL A 31 10.56 -0.17 -40.19
CA VAL A 31 9.74 0.47 -39.15
C VAL A 31 10.65 1.38 -38.34
N VAL A 32 10.28 2.64 -38.20
CA VAL A 32 10.98 3.61 -37.36
C VAL A 32 10.23 3.74 -36.04
N ASP A 33 10.92 3.46 -34.95
CA ASP A 33 10.43 3.68 -33.59
C ASP A 33 11.24 4.80 -32.92
N ILE A 34 10.56 5.70 -32.22
CA ILE A 34 11.16 6.90 -31.63
C ILE A 34 11.04 6.78 -30.13
N ILE A 35 12.19 6.60 -29.47
CA ILE A 35 12.25 6.46 -28.02
C ILE A 35 12.66 7.79 -27.38
N PRO A 36 11.89 8.28 -26.39
CA PRO A 36 12.23 9.51 -25.66
C PRO A 36 13.56 9.35 -24.87
N PRO A 37 14.20 10.45 -24.44
CA PRO A 37 15.60 10.45 -23.97
C PRO A 37 15.83 9.91 -22.56
N GLU A 38 14.78 9.43 -21.89
CA GLU A 38 14.80 9.11 -20.46
C GLU A 38 15.18 7.66 -20.15
N PRO A 39 14.62 6.63 -20.82
CA PRO A 39 15.04 5.26 -20.60
C PRO A 39 16.37 4.91 -21.29
N GLU A 40 17.20 4.12 -20.58
CA GLU A 40 18.40 3.49 -21.15
C GLU A 40 18.02 2.39 -22.15
N LEU A 41 18.74 2.32 -23.28
CA LEU A 41 18.54 1.29 -24.30
C LEU A 41 19.19 -0.02 -23.87
N LEU A 42 18.45 -1.12 -24.01
CA LEU A 42 18.95 -2.47 -23.68
C LEU A 42 19.53 -3.21 -24.88
N VAL A 43 19.29 -2.73 -26.11
CA VAL A 43 19.71 -3.40 -27.35
C VAL A 43 20.93 -2.71 -27.94
N LEU A 44 21.84 -3.49 -28.55
CA LEU A 44 23.04 -3.01 -29.25
C LEU A 44 22.79 -2.91 -30.77
N GLU A 45 23.46 -1.96 -31.43
CA GLU A 45 23.42 -1.78 -32.88
C GLU A 45 23.82 -3.09 -33.63
N GLY A 46 23.05 -3.45 -34.66
CA GLY A 46 23.30 -4.66 -35.45
C GLY A 46 22.86 -5.99 -34.81
N GLY A 47 22.27 -5.95 -33.61
CA GLY A 47 21.65 -7.11 -32.97
C GLY A 47 20.38 -7.58 -33.67
N SER A 48 20.00 -8.84 -33.42
CA SER A 48 18.71 -9.38 -33.85
C SER A 48 17.68 -9.24 -32.72
N ILE A 49 16.55 -8.61 -33.02
CA ILE A 49 15.45 -8.44 -32.05
C ILE A 49 14.26 -9.33 -32.43
N LYS A 50 13.55 -9.82 -31.41
CA LYS A 50 12.28 -10.55 -31.56
C LYS A 50 11.09 -9.60 -31.47
N LEU A 51 9.97 -10.02 -32.07
CA LEU A 51 8.71 -9.28 -31.94
C LEU A 51 8.28 -9.18 -30.46
N ASN A 52 7.88 -7.98 -30.02
CA ASN A 52 7.51 -7.63 -28.64
C ASN A 52 8.65 -7.67 -27.60
N GLN A 53 9.91 -7.69 -28.03
CA GLN A 53 11.03 -7.53 -27.12
C GLN A 53 11.13 -6.08 -26.63
N PRO A 54 11.29 -5.82 -25.31
CA PRO A 54 11.48 -4.47 -24.81
C PRO A 54 12.82 -3.88 -25.30
N LEU A 55 12.78 -2.65 -25.82
CA LEU A 55 13.94 -1.93 -26.34
C LEU A 55 14.66 -1.11 -25.26
N THR A 56 13.97 -0.85 -24.14
CA THR A 56 14.38 0.06 -23.07
C THR A 56 14.17 -0.53 -21.69
N ILE A 57 14.98 -0.07 -20.72
CA ILE A 57 14.70 -0.30 -19.30
C ILE A 57 13.50 0.54 -18.85
N ASN A 58 12.70 0.02 -17.92
CA ASN A 58 11.64 0.79 -17.28
C ASN A 58 12.27 1.74 -16.23
N PRO A 59 12.24 3.07 -16.43
CA PRO A 59 12.83 4.02 -15.49
C PRO A 59 11.96 4.24 -14.24
N ASN A 60 10.77 3.64 -14.16
CA ASN A 60 9.87 3.81 -13.02
C ASN A 60 10.46 3.20 -11.75
N MET A 61 10.85 4.08 -10.81
CA MET A 61 11.33 3.73 -9.46
C MET A 61 10.24 3.91 -8.38
N GLY A 62 9.03 4.33 -8.77
CA GLY A 62 7.89 4.54 -7.87
C GLY A 62 6.91 3.36 -7.86
N GLY A 63 5.98 3.39 -6.92
CA GLY A 63 4.89 2.43 -6.79
C GLY A 63 3.66 3.08 -6.21
N PHE A 64 2.48 2.65 -6.67
CA PHE A 64 1.21 3.08 -6.09
C PHE A 64 0.88 2.20 -4.88
N GLY A 65 0.55 2.82 -3.74
CA GLY A 65 0.15 2.13 -2.52
C GLY A 65 -1.23 2.61 -2.07
N GLN A 66 -2.10 1.68 -1.71
CA GLN A 66 -3.41 1.95 -1.11
C GLN A 66 -3.38 1.52 0.35
N GLY A 67 -3.98 2.34 1.21
CA GLY A 67 -4.15 2.04 2.62
C GLY A 67 -5.58 2.38 3.03
N ASP A 68 -6.22 1.45 3.72
CA ASP A 68 -7.57 1.63 4.25
C ASP A 68 -7.50 2.13 5.70
N THR A 69 -8.50 2.91 6.10
CA THR A 69 -8.68 3.35 7.48
C THR A 69 -10.14 3.24 7.86
N GLU A 70 -10.40 2.94 9.13
CA GLU A 70 -11.73 2.86 9.70
C GLU A 70 -11.94 4.04 10.64
N ILE A 71 -13.10 4.67 10.54
CA ILE A 71 -13.54 5.73 11.45
C ILE A 71 -14.88 5.34 12.06
N VAL A 72 -15.00 5.53 13.37
CA VAL A 72 -16.26 5.34 14.08
C VAL A 72 -16.80 6.71 14.45
N LEU A 73 -17.95 7.06 13.86
CA LEU A 73 -18.69 8.25 14.26
C LEU A 73 -19.48 7.92 15.54
N GLN A 74 -19.12 8.57 16.65
CA GLN A 74 -19.79 8.37 17.93
C GLN A 74 -20.74 9.51 18.28
N ASP A 75 -21.87 9.16 18.89
CA ASP A 75 -22.78 10.11 19.54
C ASP A 75 -22.24 10.44 20.95
N PRO A 76 -22.02 11.72 21.30
CA PRO A 76 -21.56 12.11 22.64
C PRO A 76 -22.48 11.62 23.77
N LEU A 77 -23.78 11.45 23.52
CA LEU A 77 -24.74 10.97 24.53
C LEU A 77 -24.41 9.55 25.03
N HIS A 78 -23.84 8.69 24.18
CA HIS A 78 -23.44 7.34 24.59
C HIS A 78 -22.25 7.37 25.57
N VAL A 79 -21.30 8.27 25.34
CA VAL A 79 -20.13 8.42 26.21
C VAL A 79 -20.53 9.02 27.56
N GLU A 80 -21.46 9.98 27.55
CA GLU A 80 -22.00 10.58 28.76
C GLU A 80 -22.76 9.54 29.61
N GLY A 81 -23.63 8.75 28.98
CA GLY A 81 -24.33 7.65 29.65
C GLY A 81 -23.38 6.60 30.22
N LEU A 82 -22.33 6.24 29.49
CA LEU A 82 -21.28 5.32 29.96
C LEU A 82 -20.56 5.89 31.20
N LEU A 83 -20.21 7.18 31.19
CA LEU A 83 -19.51 7.81 32.30
C LEU A 83 -20.38 7.82 33.57
N PHE A 84 -21.66 8.16 33.45
CA PHE A 84 -22.60 8.15 34.58
C PHE A 84 -22.79 6.74 35.13
N PHE A 85 -22.92 5.75 34.25
CA PHE A 85 -23.04 4.34 34.64
C PHE A 85 -21.82 3.85 35.42
N LEU A 86 -20.61 4.15 34.93
CA LEU A 86 -19.36 3.81 35.62
C LEU A 86 -19.25 4.50 36.97
N ALA A 87 -19.60 5.79 37.06
CA ALA A 87 -19.62 6.52 38.33
C ALA A 87 -20.58 5.87 39.34
N SER A 88 -21.78 5.46 38.89
CA SER A 88 -22.75 4.75 39.72
C SER A 88 -22.22 3.41 40.22
N ILE A 89 -21.51 2.64 39.40
CA ILE A 89 -20.88 1.37 39.81
C ILE A 89 -19.85 1.62 40.91
N VAL A 90 -18.95 2.59 40.72
CA VAL A 90 -17.92 2.92 41.71
C VAL A 90 -18.56 3.35 43.03
N PHE A 91 -19.62 4.17 42.96
CA PHE A 91 -20.35 4.62 44.15
C PHE A 91 -21.00 3.46 44.90
N ALA A 92 -21.64 2.53 44.17
CA ALA A 92 -22.23 1.32 44.75
C ALA A 92 -21.17 0.43 45.42
N GLN A 93 -20.02 0.23 44.78
CA GLN A 93 -18.90 -0.53 45.34
C GLN A 93 -18.39 0.08 46.65
N ILE A 94 -18.19 1.40 46.70
CA ILE A 94 -17.76 2.10 47.92
C ILE A 94 -18.77 1.88 49.04
N PHE A 95 -20.06 2.07 48.79
CA PHE A 95 -21.08 1.87 49.82
C PHE A 95 -21.16 0.43 50.31
N LEU A 96 -21.06 -0.55 49.43
CA LEU A 96 -21.05 -1.96 49.81
C LEU A 96 -19.87 -2.26 50.74
N VAL A 97 -18.66 -1.80 50.41
CA VAL A 97 -17.47 -2.00 51.24
C VAL A 97 -17.62 -1.30 52.59
N LEU A 98 -18.13 -0.06 52.63
CA LEU A 98 -18.36 0.66 53.87
C LEU A 98 -19.41 -0.04 54.74
N LYS A 99 -20.52 -0.49 54.16
CA LYS A 99 -21.58 -1.21 54.87
C LYS A 99 -21.10 -2.56 55.41
N MET A 100 -20.26 -3.28 54.66
CA MET A 100 -19.64 -4.52 55.15
C MET A 100 -18.79 -4.25 56.40
N LYS A 101 -17.92 -3.24 56.37
CA LYS A 101 -17.11 -2.86 57.55
C LYS A 101 -17.94 -2.42 58.75
N GLN A 102 -19.09 -1.78 58.53
CA GLN A 102 -20.01 -1.41 59.62
C GLN A 102 -20.64 -2.66 60.24
N PHE A 103 -21.05 -3.63 59.43
CA PHE A 103 -21.66 -4.86 59.91
C PHE A 103 -20.69 -5.69 60.75
N GLU A 104 -19.43 -5.82 60.30
CA GLU A 104 -18.37 -6.49 61.06
C GLU A 104 -18.19 -5.88 62.47
N LYS A 105 -18.14 -4.55 62.58
CA LYS A 105 -18.03 -3.88 63.90
C LYS A 105 -19.19 -4.21 64.82
N VAL A 106 -20.42 -4.22 64.30
CA VAL A 106 -21.62 -4.53 65.10
C VAL A 106 -21.62 -5.99 65.55
N GLN A 107 -21.14 -6.91 64.72
CA GLN A 107 -21.01 -8.32 65.09
C GLN A 107 -19.97 -8.52 66.20
N VAL A 108 -18.82 -7.85 66.10
CA VAL A 108 -17.78 -7.90 67.15
C VAL A 108 -18.33 -7.40 68.48
N SER A 109 -19.12 -6.32 68.51
CA SER A 109 -19.74 -5.83 69.76
C SER A 109 -20.77 -6.80 70.35
N LYS A 110 -21.47 -7.59 69.52
CA LYS A 110 -22.44 -8.60 70.00
C LYS A 110 -21.79 -9.85 70.58
N MET A 111 -20.57 -10.19 70.18
CA MET A 111 -19.87 -11.39 70.67
C MET A 111 -19.13 -11.16 72.00
N ASN A 112 -18.98 -9.91 72.44
CA ASN A 112 -18.24 -9.51 73.64
C ASN A 112 -19.16 -9.18 74.84
N PHE A 113 -20.45 -9.55 74.77
CA PHE A 113 -21.44 -9.50 75.85
C PHE A 113 -22.00 -10.91 76.09
#